data_AF-A0A7K4SFP9-F1
#
_entry.id   AF-A0A7K4SFP9-F1
#
_cell.length_a   1.000
_cell.length_b   1.000
_cell.length_c   1.000
_cell.angle_alpha   90.00
_cell.angle_beta   90.00
_cell.angle_gamma   90.00
#
_symmetry.space_group_name_H-M   'P 1'
#
loop_
_entity.id
_entity.type
_entity.pdbx_description
1 polymer ?
#
loop_
_entity_poly.entity_id
_entity_poly.type
_entity_poly.pdbx_seq_one_letter_code
_entity_poly.pdbx_strand_id
1 'polypeptide(L)'
;VSGILVCQAGCILEKLNEYLEEQGFVMPLDLGAKGSCHIGGNVATNAGGLRLLRYGSLRGTVLGLEVVRRVPGSSLLHSNLCFLLFSAVPALSYPLCRQVPLQAEEKLPNKWCQSFAKVLETFTTCRAMLGEILSAYEFMDEKCMELVERHLKLSSPVTGTGGVCAGGKRICLYDLVMDTRARLGRTAKNVVGYGHLGDGNLHLNITAESYSHSLLEAIEPFVYEWTARCAGSISAEHGLGFKKKQFIGYSKAKGAVLLMQRFKAMLDPKGILSPYKMLPSGS
;
A
#
# COMPACT_ATOMS: atom_id res chain seq x y z
N VAL A 1 16.66 -26.25 7.20
CA VAL A 1 15.46 -25.54 7.71
C VAL A 1 14.71 -24.98 6.50
N SER A 2 13.40 -25.21 6.38
CA SER A 2 12.61 -24.87 5.17
C SER A 2 12.26 -23.37 5.04
N GLY A 3 12.58 -22.55 6.04
CA GLY A 3 12.14 -21.15 6.11
C GLY A 3 10.64 -21.01 6.38
N ILE A 4 9.93 -22.07 6.78
CA ILE A 4 8.51 -21.98 7.05
C ILE A 4 8.27 -21.47 8.48
N LEU A 5 7.58 -20.34 8.61
CA LEU A 5 7.15 -19.78 9.89
C LEU A 5 5.70 -20.16 10.17
N VAL A 6 5.43 -20.65 11.39
CA VAL A 6 4.09 -20.88 11.91
C VAL A 6 3.90 -20.01 13.15
N CYS A 7 2.96 -19.07 13.11
CA CYS A 7 2.74 -18.13 14.21
C CYS A 7 1.27 -17.80 14.41
N GLN A 8 0.94 -17.28 15.59
CA GLN A 8 -0.42 -16.87 15.93
C GLN A 8 -0.76 -15.54 15.22
N ALA A 9 -2.00 -15.35 14.79
CA ALA A 9 -2.44 -14.13 14.11
C ALA A 9 -2.18 -12.82 14.88
N GLY A 10 -2.07 -12.88 16.20
CA GLY A 10 -1.79 -11.73 17.06
C GLY A 10 -0.32 -11.31 17.12
N CYS A 11 0.60 -12.04 16.49
CA CYS A 11 2.02 -11.68 16.50
C CYS A 11 2.25 -10.35 15.78
N ILE A 12 2.98 -9.45 16.43
CA ILE A 12 3.39 -8.15 15.87
C ILE A 12 4.45 -8.40 14.78
N LEU A 13 4.28 -7.75 13.62
CA LEU A 13 5.16 -7.94 12.46
C LEU A 13 6.64 -7.67 12.79
N GLU A 14 6.94 -6.61 13.52
CA GLU A 14 8.30 -6.29 13.95
C GLU A 14 8.92 -7.40 14.80
N LYS A 15 8.16 -7.99 15.73
CA LYS A 15 8.62 -9.11 16.55
C LYS A 15 8.85 -10.39 15.75
N LEU A 16 8.06 -10.61 14.69
CA LEU A 16 8.32 -11.70 13.76
C LEU A 16 9.59 -11.49 12.94
N ASN A 17 9.88 -10.25 12.53
CA ASN A 17 11.14 -9.92 11.85
C ASN A 17 12.34 -10.15 12.77
N GLU A 18 12.33 -9.58 13.98
CA GLU A 18 13.40 -9.78 14.98
C GLU A 18 13.67 -11.28 15.21
N TYR A 19 12.61 -12.07 15.41
CA TYR A 19 12.73 -13.52 15.61
C TYR A 19 13.34 -14.26 14.40
N LEU A 20 12.95 -13.90 13.19
CA LEU A 20 13.46 -14.54 11.98
C LEU A 20 14.89 -14.11 11.65
N GLU A 21 15.25 -12.86 11.94
CA GLU A 21 16.59 -12.32 11.69
C GLU A 21 17.66 -13.08 12.48
N GLU A 22 17.38 -13.44 13.74
CA GLU A 22 18.25 -14.32 14.56
C GLU A 22 18.49 -15.70 13.93
N GLN A 23 17.56 -16.14 13.08
CA GLN A 23 17.61 -17.42 12.38
C GLN A 23 18.12 -17.30 10.94
N GLY A 24 18.51 -16.10 10.50
CA GLY A 24 18.97 -15.83 9.15
C GLY A 24 17.85 -15.80 8.09
N PHE A 25 16.63 -15.44 8.50
CA PHE A 25 15.47 -15.27 7.62
C PHE A 25 14.85 -13.88 7.79
N VAL A 26 13.95 -13.50 6.88
CA VAL A 26 13.17 -12.26 6.98
C VAL A 26 11.70 -12.51 6.64
N MET A 27 10.80 -11.67 7.16
CA MET A 27 9.42 -11.67 6.68
C MET A 27 9.36 -11.20 5.22
N PRO A 28 8.49 -11.81 4.40
CA PRO A 28 8.28 -11.40 3.00
C PRO A 28 7.53 -10.06 2.86
N LEU A 29 7.12 -9.45 3.98
CA LEU A 29 6.36 -8.21 4.07
C LEU A 29 7.06 -7.27 5.06
N ASP A 30 7.14 -5.98 4.72
CA ASP A 30 7.52 -4.92 5.66
C ASP A 30 6.70 -3.65 5.36
N LEU A 31 6.31 -2.93 6.40
CA LEU A 31 5.43 -1.76 6.28
C LEU A 31 5.65 -0.79 7.45
N GLY A 32 5.30 0.48 7.27
CA GLY A 32 5.55 1.53 8.28
C GLY A 32 4.90 1.28 9.64
N ALA A 33 3.81 0.51 9.69
CA ALA A 33 3.14 0.12 10.93
C ALA A 33 3.71 -1.16 11.60
N LYS A 34 4.91 -1.63 11.21
CA LYS A 34 5.46 -2.92 11.67
C LYS A 34 5.47 -3.11 13.19
N GLY A 35 5.70 -2.03 13.95
CA GLY A 35 5.75 -2.06 15.41
C GLY A 35 4.39 -2.24 16.11
N SER A 36 3.28 -2.20 15.36
CA SER A 36 1.93 -2.33 15.93
C SER A 36 0.99 -3.22 15.13
N CYS A 37 1.23 -3.44 13.83
CA CYS A 37 0.38 -4.29 13.03
C CYS A 37 0.55 -5.77 13.41
N HIS A 38 -0.58 -6.46 13.57
CA HIS A 38 -0.60 -7.90 13.75
C HIS A 38 -0.60 -8.62 12.40
N ILE A 39 0.09 -9.76 12.33
CA ILE A 39 0.22 -10.54 11.10
C ILE A 39 -1.12 -11.05 10.56
N GLY A 40 -2.09 -11.37 11.42
CA GLY A 40 -3.45 -11.72 11.01
C GLY A 40 -4.21 -10.54 10.41
N GLY A 41 -3.93 -9.32 10.87
CA GLY A 41 -4.44 -8.09 10.27
C GLY A 41 -3.88 -7.88 8.86
N ASN A 42 -2.58 -8.08 8.68
CA ASN A 42 -1.90 -7.98 7.38
C ASN A 42 -2.50 -8.96 6.36
N VAL A 43 -2.75 -10.20 6.78
CA VAL A 43 -3.41 -11.20 5.92
C VAL A 43 -4.86 -10.80 5.62
N ALA A 44 -5.62 -10.36 6.62
CA ALA A 44 -7.03 -9.98 6.44
C ALA A 44 -7.21 -8.78 5.50
N THR A 45 -6.25 -7.87 5.43
CA THR A 45 -6.25 -6.72 4.51
C THR A 45 -5.54 -7.00 3.19
N ASN A 46 -4.86 -8.15 3.05
CA ASN A 46 -3.93 -8.45 1.97
C ASN A 46 -2.90 -7.31 1.80
N ALA A 47 -2.22 -6.97 2.88
CA ALA A 47 -1.24 -5.88 2.93
C ALA A 47 -0.15 -6.03 1.86
N GLY A 48 0.22 -4.90 1.25
CA GLY A 48 1.27 -4.79 0.23
C GLY A 48 2.63 -4.45 0.83
N GLY A 49 2.92 -3.17 1.01
CA GLY A 49 4.12 -2.71 1.71
C GLY A 49 5.41 -2.69 0.88
N LEU A 50 6.51 -2.37 1.57
CA LEU A 50 7.78 -1.91 0.99
C LEU A 50 8.56 -3.00 0.22
N ARG A 51 8.22 -4.27 0.42
CA ARG A 51 8.94 -5.41 -0.17
C ARG A 51 8.08 -6.20 -1.17
N LEU A 52 6.91 -5.67 -1.51
CA LEU A 52 5.95 -6.31 -2.43
C LEU A 52 6.60 -6.59 -3.79
N LEU A 53 7.38 -5.65 -4.31
CA LEU A 53 8.10 -5.78 -5.58
C LEU A 53 8.98 -7.04 -5.66
N ARG A 54 9.56 -7.46 -4.53
CA ARG A 54 10.51 -8.58 -4.47
C ARG A 54 9.87 -9.91 -4.11
N TYR A 55 9.07 -9.91 -3.05
CA TYR A 55 8.54 -11.14 -2.47
C TYR A 55 7.09 -11.41 -2.86
N GLY A 56 6.45 -10.47 -3.57
CA GLY A 56 5.11 -10.61 -4.07
C GLY A 56 4.03 -10.52 -2.99
N SER A 57 2.79 -10.76 -3.42
CA SER A 57 1.61 -10.63 -2.57
C SER A 57 1.56 -11.71 -1.49
N LEU A 58 0.93 -11.38 -0.35
CA LEU A 58 0.52 -12.36 0.66
C LEU A 58 -0.30 -13.53 0.10
N ARG A 59 -0.99 -13.34 -1.04
CA ARG A 59 -1.68 -14.44 -1.76
C ARG A 59 -0.75 -15.57 -2.21
N GLY A 60 0.53 -15.28 -2.43
CA GLY A 60 1.55 -16.27 -2.83
C GLY A 60 2.47 -16.69 -1.68
N THR A 61 2.66 -15.85 -0.67
CA THR A 61 3.61 -16.12 0.43
C THR A 61 2.97 -16.72 1.68
N VAL A 62 1.65 -16.58 1.85
CA VAL A 62 0.87 -17.33 2.83
C VAL A 62 0.61 -18.73 2.27
N LEU A 63 1.12 -19.73 2.97
CA LEU A 63 1.04 -21.14 2.60
C LEU A 63 -0.18 -21.85 3.23
N GLY A 64 -0.73 -21.30 4.31
CA GLY A 64 -1.84 -21.92 5.04
C GLY A 64 -2.42 -21.01 6.11
N LEU A 65 -3.73 -21.15 6.33
CA LEU A 65 -4.51 -20.39 7.31
C LEU A 65 -5.43 -21.33 8.07
N GLU A 66 -5.41 -21.27 9.39
CA GLU A 66 -6.51 -21.77 10.20
C GLU A 66 -7.50 -20.63 10.47
N VAL A 67 -8.78 -20.83 10.12
CA VAL A 67 -9.81 -19.79 10.23
C VAL A 67 -10.99 -20.33 11.00
N VAL A 68 -11.31 -19.66 12.10
CA VAL A 68 -12.51 -19.98 12.88
C VAL A 68 -13.75 -19.43 12.18
N ARG A 69 -14.69 -20.31 11.86
CA ARG A 69 -16.02 -19.97 11.36
C ARG A 69 -17.07 -20.25 12.44
N ARG A 70 -18.14 -19.47 12.45
CA ARG A 70 -19.32 -19.83 13.25
C ARG A 70 -20.05 -21.01 12.62
N VAL A 71 -20.38 -22.01 13.44
CA VAL A 71 -21.30 -23.10 13.07
C VAL A 71 -22.73 -22.70 13.51
N PRO A 72 -23.75 -22.81 12.65
CA PRO A 72 -25.13 -22.58 13.06
C PRO A 72 -25.54 -23.55 14.19
N GLY A 73 -26.07 -23.03 15.30
CA GLY A 73 -26.56 -23.85 16.43
C GLY A 73 -25.59 -24.03 17.60
N SER A 74 -24.31 -23.67 17.47
CA SER A 74 -23.37 -23.64 18.61
C SER A 74 -23.21 -22.21 19.17
N SER A 75 -23.13 -22.10 20.50
CA SER A 75 -22.67 -20.89 21.21
C SER A 75 -21.13 -20.75 21.17
N LEU A 76 -20.44 -21.83 20.83
CA LEU A 76 -18.99 -21.90 20.71
C LEU A 76 -18.54 -21.56 19.28
N LEU A 77 -17.66 -20.57 19.16
CA LEU A 77 -16.66 -20.53 18.10
C LEU A 77 -15.75 -21.73 18.38
N HIS A 78 -15.69 -22.72 17.47
CA HIS A 78 -14.70 -23.80 17.63
C HIS A 78 -13.32 -23.16 17.66
N SER A 79 -12.71 -23.17 18.85
CA SER A 79 -11.41 -22.59 19.12
C SER A 79 -10.36 -23.37 18.34
N ASN A 80 -9.58 -22.64 17.53
CA ASN A 80 -8.13 -22.71 17.53
C ASN A 80 -7.60 -21.40 16.93
N LEU A 81 -6.54 -20.92 17.55
CA LEU A 81 -5.80 -19.73 17.17
C LEU A 81 -5.45 -19.75 15.69
N CYS A 82 -5.65 -18.64 14.97
CA CYS A 82 -5.23 -18.56 13.56
C CYS A 82 -3.71 -18.73 13.47
N PHE A 83 -3.26 -19.91 13.04
CA PHE A 83 -1.88 -20.11 12.64
C PHE A 83 -1.72 -19.66 11.19
N LEU A 84 -0.67 -18.87 10.95
CA LEU A 84 -0.29 -18.44 9.63
C LEU A 84 0.99 -19.17 9.23
N LEU A 85 0.93 -19.88 8.12
CA LEU A 85 2.09 -20.51 7.51
C LEU A 85 2.69 -19.53 6.49
N PHE A 86 3.94 -19.09 6.69
CA PHE A 86 4.64 -18.22 5.73
C PHE A 86 5.89 -18.89 5.20
N SER A 87 6.22 -18.63 3.94
CA SER A 87 7.60 -18.79 3.48
C SER A 87 8.41 -17.56 3.92
N ALA A 88 9.15 -17.68 5.02
CA ALA A 88 10.24 -16.76 5.33
C ALA A 88 11.36 -16.96 4.30
N VAL A 89 12.00 -15.87 3.91
CA VAL A 89 13.00 -15.90 2.83
C VAL A 89 14.40 -15.86 3.46
N PRO A 90 15.37 -16.67 3.01
CA PRO A 90 16.74 -16.62 3.52
C PRO A 90 17.30 -15.19 3.43
N ALA A 91 17.98 -14.74 4.49
CA ALA A 91 18.64 -13.43 4.58
C ALA A 91 19.87 -13.30 3.66
N LEU A 92 20.20 -14.33 2.87
CA LEU A 92 21.28 -14.36 1.87
C LEU A 92 20.92 -13.51 0.64
N SER A 93 20.90 -12.21 0.90
CA SER A 93 21.08 -11.05 0.03
C SER A 93 20.63 -9.90 0.91
N TYR A 94 21.56 -9.18 1.55
CA TYR A 94 21.23 -7.91 2.19
C TYR A 94 20.30 -7.13 1.24
N PRO A 95 19.08 -6.79 1.65
CA PRO A 95 18.17 -6.09 0.76
C PRO A 95 18.84 -4.77 0.42
N LEU A 96 19.23 -4.61 -0.84
CA LEU A 96 19.44 -3.28 -1.36
C LEU A 96 18.05 -2.64 -1.41
N CYS A 97 17.58 -2.14 -0.26
CA CYS A 97 16.50 -1.19 -0.19
C CYS A 97 17.08 0.12 -0.71
N ARG A 98 17.19 0.22 -2.03
CA ARG A 98 17.43 1.50 -2.67
C ARG A 98 16.09 2.24 -2.56
N GLN A 99 15.87 2.95 -1.45
CA GLN A 99 15.32 4.29 -1.62
C GLN A 99 16.28 4.93 -2.60
N VAL A 100 15.84 5.17 -3.82
CA VAL A 100 16.66 5.84 -4.82
C VAL A 100 16.44 7.34 -4.60
N PRO A 101 17.26 8.05 -3.80
CA PRO A 101 17.59 9.39 -4.23
C PRO A 101 18.28 9.20 -5.58
N LEU A 102 17.82 9.93 -6.58
CA LEU A 102 18.22 9.72 -7.96
C LEU A 102 19.73 9.62 -8.12
N GLN A 103 20.17 8.72 -9.00
CA GLN A 103 21.39 8.95 -9.77
C GLN A 103 21.41 8.19 -11.11
N ALA A 104 22.08 8.81 -12.08
CA ALA A 104 23.13 8.14 -12.85
C ALA A 104 24.31 9.12 -13.08
N GLU A 105 25.49 8.60 -12.72
CA GLU A 105 26.90 8.91 -13.00
C GLU A 105 27.58 10.28 -12.77
N GLU A 106 28.76 10.11 -12.14
CA GLU A 106 29.89 11.02 -11.85
C GLU A 106 29.65 12.28 -11.00
N LYS A 107 30.04 12.15 -9.72
CA LYS A 107 30.23 13.19 -8.69
C LYS A 107 28.93 13.70 -8.00
N LEU A 108 28.62 13.05 -6.86
CA LEU A 108 27.68 13.36 -5.75
C LEU A 108 26.31 12.61 -5.72
N PRO A 109 26.07 11.72 -4.74
CA PRO A 109 24.89 10.83 -4.63
C PRO A 109 23.56 11.46 -4.18
N ASN A 110 23.46 12.79 -4.12
CA ASN A 110 22.42 13.46 -3.33
C ASN A 110 21.72 14.58 -4.12
N LYS A 111 21.04 14.28 -5.24
CA LYS A 111 20.19 15.26 -5.96
C LYS A 111 18.80 14.72 -6.34
N TRP A 112 17.82 15.62 -6.45
CA TRP A 112 16.42 15.30 -6.75
C TRP A 112 16.12 15.06 -8.25
N CYS A 113 15.03 14.32 -8.51
CA CYS A 113 14.41 14.16 -9.83
C CYS A 113 13.86 15.51 -10.25
N GLN A 114 14.22 15.91 -11.46
CA GLN A 114 13.69 17.14 -12.03
C GLN A 114 12.29 16.94 -12.65
N SER A 115 11.85 15.70 -12.88
CA SER A 115 10.51 15.39 -13.35
C SER A 115 10.10 13.94 -13.08
N PHE A 116 8.79 13.67 -13.11
CA PHE A 116 8.27 12.32 -12.97
C PHE A 116 8.66 11.41 -14.15
N ALA A 117 8.86 11.98 -15.35
CA ALA A 117 9.40 11.23 -16.48
C ALA A 117 10.79 10.66 -16.18
N LYS A 118 11.64 11.45 -15.51
CA LYS A 118 12.95 10.97 -15.04
C LYS A 118 12.83 9.92 -13.94
N VAL A 119 11.84 10.03 -13.04
CA VAL A 119 11.55 8.97 -12.05
C VAL A 119 11.29 7.63 -12.75
N LEU A 120 10.47 7.63 -13.81
CA LEU A 120 10.14 6.43 -14.59
C LEU A 120 11.32 5.88 -15.40
N GLU A 121 12.13 6.77 -15.98
CA GLU A 121 13.36 6.39 -16.69
C GLU A 121 14.35 5.73 -15.72
N THR A 122 14.58 6.34 -14.55
CA THR A 122 15.43 5.78 -13.50
C THR A 122 14.90 4.41 -13.03
N PHE A 123 13.58 4.25 -12.90
CA PHE A 123 13.00 2.95 -12.55
C PHE A 123 13.27 1.89 -13.62
N THR A 124 13.11 2.25 -14.90
CA THR A 124 13.36 1.35 -16.04
C THR A 124 14.82 0.92 -16.08
N THR A 125 15.74 1.87 -15.90
CA THR A 125 17.19 1.60 -15.83
C THR A 125 17.55 0.77 -14.62
N CYS A 126 16.99 1.06 -13.43
CA CYS A 126 17.22 0.26 -12.23
C CYS A 126 16.76 -1.19 -12.42
N ARG A 127 15.59 -1.41 -13.04
CA ARG A 127 15.12 -2.77 -13.35
C ARG A 127 16.04 -3.49 -14.34
N ALA A 128 16.56 -2.79 -15.35
CA ALA A 128 17.46 -3.38 -16.33
C ALA A 128 18.84 -3.73 -15.75
N MET A 129 19.39 -2.86 -14.89
CA MET A 129 20.74 -3.02 -14.34
C MET A 129 20.80 -3.88 -13.08
N LEU A 130 19.81 -3.74 -12.18
CA LEU A 130 19.79 -4.47 -10.92
C LEU A 130 19.04 -5.80 -11.04
N GLY A 131 18.14 -5.93 -12.03
CA GLY A 131 17.43 -7.18 -12.29
C GLY A 131 16.79 -7.75 -11.03
N GLU A 132 17.20 -8.96 -10.68
CA GLU A 132 16.70 -9.71 -9.54
C GLU A 132 17.13 -9.17 -8.17
N ILE A 133 18.15 -8.31 -8.03
CA ILE A 133 18.53 -7.82 -6.68
C ILE A 133 17.69 -6.63 -6.22
N LEU A 134 16.88 -6.04 -7.10
CA LEU A 134 16.01 -4.91 -6.76
C LEU A 134 14.90 -5.37 -5.79
N SER A 135 14.90 -4.78 -4.58
CA SER A 135 13.99 -5.21 -3.52
C SER A 135 12.80 -4.28 -3.25
N ALA A 136 12.97 -2.99 -3.53
CA ALA A 136 11.99 -1.94 -3.34
C ALA A 136 12.27 -0.80 -4.33
N TYR A 137 11.22 -0.07 -4.75
CA TYR A 137 11.38 1.18 -5.48
C TYR A 137 10.24 2.12 -5.10
N GLU A 138 10.58 3.10 -4.26
CA GLU A 138 9.68 4.09 -3.70
C GLU A 138 9.95 5.46 -4.30
N PHE A 139 8.93 6.31 -4.36
CA PHE A 139 9.10 7.71 -4.67
C PHE A 139 8.32 8.59 -3.69
N MET A 140 8.76 9.83 -3.55
CA MET A 140 8.05 10.87 -2.81
C MET A 140 8.27 12.22 -3.49
N ASP A 141 7.32 13.12 -3.37
CA ASP A 141 7.48 14.48 -3.88
C ASP A 141 8.21 15.40 -2.90
N GLU A 142 8.63 16.57 -3.40
CA GLU A 142 9.33 17.58 -2.59
C GLU A 142 8.51 18.02 -1.38
N LYS A 143 7.18 18.17 -1.54
CA LYS A 143 6.31 18.60 -0.46
C LYS A 143 6.24 17.55 0.66
N CYS A 144 6.32 16.26 0.35
CA CYS A 144 6.47 15.20 1.34
C CYS A 144 7.74 15.40 2.17
N MET A 145 8.87 15.71 1.53
CA MET A 145 10.14 15.93 2.25
C MET A 145 10.07 17.15 3.15
N GLU A 146 9.56 18.27 2.65
CA GLU A 146 9.37 19.48 3.45
C GLU A 146 8.51 19.21 4.71
N LEU A 147 7.46 18.39 4.58
CA LEU A 147 6.58 18.03 5.69
C LEU A 147 7.31 17.13 6.71
N VAL A 148 8.10 16.17 6.24
CA VAL A 148 8.93 15.30 7.08
C VAL A 148 9.98 16.12 7.84
N GLU A 149 10.70 17.01 7.16
CA GLU A 149 11.66 17.93 7.78
C GLU A 149 11.00 18.82 8.83
N ARG A 150 9.86 19.42 8.48
CA ARG A 150 9.15 20.34 9.36
C ARG A 150 8.63 19.67 10.63
N HIS A 151 7.99 18.51 10.48
CA HIS A 151 7.22 17.87 11.56
C HIS A 151 7.98 16.79 12.31
N LEU A 152 8.89 16.06 11.64
CA LEU A 152 9.69 14.99 12.26
C LEU A 152 11.14 15.40 12.54
N LYS A 153 11.55 16.60 12.11
CA LYS A 153 12.92 17.13 12.29
C LYS A 153 14.00 16.24 11.69
N LEU A 154 13.66 15.55 10.61
CA LEU A 154 14.59 14.71 9.83
C LEU A 154 15.09 15.50 8.64
N SER A 155 16.39 15.79 8.57
CA SER A 155 16.98 16.54 7.45
C SER A 155 16.97 15.73 6.16
N SER A 156 16.70 16.37 5.03
CA SER A 156 16.89 15.76 3.71
C SER A 156 18.36 15.37 3.52
N PRO A 157 18.65 14.09 3.20
CA PRO A 157 20.00 13.69 2.82
C PRO A 157 20.36 14.17 1.39
N VAL A 158 19.37 14.70 0.65
CA VAL A 158 19.48 15.10 -0.76
C VAL A 158 19.58 16.62 -0.85
N THR A 159 20.57 17.11 -1.61
CA THR A 159 20.78 18.54 -1.88
C THR A 159 20.00 19.02 -3.10
N GLY A 160 19.51 20.26 -3.06
CA GLY A 160 18.75 20.90 -4.14
C GLY A 160 17.23 20.84 -3.94
N THR A 161 16.49 21.51 -4.83
CA THR A 161 15.02 21.49 -4.87
C THR A 161 14.51 20.42 -5.82
N GLY A 162 13.37 19.81 -5.50
CA GLY A 162 12.68 18.90 -6.40
C GLY A 162 12.11 19.65 -7.59
N GLY A 163 12.14 19.04 -8.78
CA GLY A 163 11.48 19.65 -9.94
C GLY A 163 9.96 19.49 -9.87
N VAL A 164 9.23 20.51 -10.32
CA VAL A 164 7.79 20.37 -10.57
C VAL A 164 7.61 19.37 -11.72
N CYS A 165 6.93 18.26 -11.44
CA CYS A 165 6.64 17.27 -12.46
C CYS A 165 5.65 17.83 -13.47
N ALA A 166 6.14 18.28 -14.64
CA ALA A 166 5.28 18.63 -15.76
C ALA A 166 4.72 17.35 -16.41
N GLY A 167 3.41 17.35 -16.67
CA GLY A 167 2.70 16.22 -17.27
C GLY A 167 3.20 15.89 -18.69
N GLY A 168 3.28 14.61 -19.01
CA GLY A 168 3.57 14.10 -20.34
C GLY A 168 2.30 13.83 -21.16
N LYS A 169 2.44 13.50 -22.45
CA LYS A 169 1.30 13.22 -23.37
C LYS A 169 0.52 11.92 -23.08
N ARG A 170 0.86 11.16 -22.04
CA ARG A 170 0.14 9.94 -21.60
C ARG A 170 -0.20 10.08 -20.12
N ILE A 171 -1.39 9.61 -19.74
CA ILE A 171 -1.81 9.55 -18.34
C ILE A 171 -0.77 8.75 -17.54
N CYS A 172 -0.23 9.39 -16.53
CA CYS A 172 0.86 8.95 -15.70
C CYS A 172 0.40 8.86 -14.24
N LEU A 173 1.04 8.00 -13.43
CA LEU A 173 0.67 7.78 -12.02
C LEU A 173 0.55 9.10 -11.23
N TYR A 174 1.43 10.06 -11.51
CA TYR A 174 1.50 11.33 -10.79
C TYR A 174 0.57 12.44 -11.34
N ASP A 175 -0.07 12.22 -12.49
CA ASP A 175 -1.00 13.21 -13.06
C ASP A 175 -2.20 13.44 -12.15
N LEU A 176 -2.65 12.42 -11.42
CA LEU A 176 -3.70 12.57 -10.40
C LEU A 176 -3.33 13.63 -9.34
N VAL A 177 -2.06 13.70 -8.93
CA VAL A 177 -1.60 14.69 -7.96
C VAL A 177 -1.63 16.08 -8.58
N MET A 178 -1.19 16.23 -9.83
CA MET A 178 -1.21 17.51 -10.55
C MET A 178 -2.63 18.01 -10.78
N ASP A 179 -3.53 17.15 -11.26
CA ASP A 179 -4.93 17.50 -11.51
C ASP A 179 -5.65 17.85 -10.20
N THR A 180 -5.35 17.13 -9.11
CA THR A 180 -5.87 17.45 -7.79
C THR A 180 -5.36 18.81 -7.29
N ARG A 181 -4.07 19.13 -7.50
CA ARG A 181 -3.52 20.46 -7.17
C ARG A 181 -4.21 21.57 -7.96
N ALA A 182 -4.36 21.38 -9.28
CA ALA A 182 -5.02 22.35 -10.15
C ALA A 182 -6.49 22.56 -9.75
N ARG A 183 -7.21 21.48 -9.42
CA ARG A 183 -8.61 21.50 -9.01
C ARG A 183 -8.83 22.18 -7.67
N LEU A 184 -8.03 21.86 -6.66
CA LEU A 184 -8.24 22.34 -5.29
C LEU A 184 -7.62 23.72 -5.06
N GLY A 185 -6.56 24.07 -5.80
CA GLY A 185 -5.87 25.34 -5.67
C GLY A 185 -5.52 25.66 -4.22
N ARG A 186 -5.99 26.81 -3.72
CA ARG A 186 -5.72 27.28 -2.34
C ARG A 186 -6.64 26.69 -1.27
N THR A 187 -7.65 25.90 -1.65
CA THR A 187 -8.58 25.29 -0.67
C THR A 187 -7.93 24.14 0.09
N ALA A 188 -6.93 23.47 -0.50
CA ALA A 188 -6.07 22.52 0.17
C ALA A 188 -4.79 23.21 0.66
N LYS A 189 -4.35 22.89 1.87
CA LYS A 189 -3.06 23.34 2.42
C LYS A 189 -1.91 22.65 1.70
N ASN A 190 -1.99 21.34 1.52
CA ASN A 190 -1.04 20.55 0.73
C ASN A 190 -1.78 19.45 -0.01
N VAL A 191 -1.31 19.13 -1.22
CA VAL A 191 -1.67 17.94 -1.99
C VAL A 191 -0.37 17.25 -2.34
N VAL A 192 -0.18 16.03 -1.86
CA VAL A 192 1.09 15.30 -1.99
C VAL A 192 0.89 13.90 -2.56
N GLY A 193 1.90 13.43 -3.28
CA GLY A 193 1.94 12.07 -3.81
C GLY A 193 3.26 11.38 -3.49
N TYR A 194 3.17 10.13 -3.02
CA TYR A 194 4.30 9.25 -2.76
C TYR A 194 3.86 7.79 -2.90
N GLY A 195 4.80 6.84 -2.88
CA GLY A 195 4.48 5.42 -2.74
C GLY A 195 5.28 4.46 -3.60
N HIS A 196 4.72 3.26 -3.75
CA HIS A 196 5.34 2.11 -4.38
C HIS A 196 5.22 2.21 -5.91
N LEU A 197 6.13 2.96 -6.53
CA LEU A 197 6.16 3.11 -8.00
C LEU A 197 6.35 1.75 -8.68
N GLY A 198 7.15 0.87 -8.07
CA GLY A 198 7.43 -0.47 -8.59
C GLY A 198 6.17 -1.29 -8.84
N ASP A 199 5.13 -1.08 -8.04
CA ASP A 199 3.87 -1.80 -8.07
C ASP A 199 2.71 -0.96 -8.67
N GLY A 200 3.01 0.24 -9.17
CA GLY A 200 2.01 1.17 -9.70
C GLY A 200 1.05 1.72 -8.65
N ASN A 201 1.49 1.88 -7.41
CA ASN A 201 0.66 2.28 -6.28
C ASN A 201 0.99 3.71 -5.80
N LEU A 202 0.00 4.60 -5.84
CA LEU A 202 0.09 5.99 -5.40
C LEU A 202 -0.68 6.22 -4.09
N HIS A 203 0.02 6.77 -3.11
CA HIS A 203 -0.57 7.40 -1.93
C HIS A 203 -0.82 8.88 -2.19
N LEU A 204 -2.05 9.22 -2.55
CA LEU A 204 -2.51 10.61 -2.64
C LEU A 204 -2.99 11.08 -1.26
N ASN A 205 -2.41 12.15 -0.75
CA ASN A 205 -2.84 12.78 0.50
C ASN A 205 -3.12 14.26 0.31
N ILE A 206 -4.21 14.73 0.94
CA ILE A 206 -4.66 16.11 0.89
C ILE A 206 -4.84 16.58 2.33
N THR A 207 -4.22 17.71 2.66
CA THR A 207 -4.28 18.30 4.00
C THR A 207 -4.96 19.65 3.96
N ALA A 208 -5.66 20.00 5.03
CA ALA A 208 -6.29 21.29 5.28
C ALA A 208 -6.16 21.63 6.77
N GLU A 209 -6.34 22.90 7.14
CA GLU A 209 -6.26 23.33 8.55
C GLU A 209 -7.34 22.67 9.42
N SER A 210 -8.50 22.40 8.83
CA SER A 210 -9.60 21.69 9.47
C SER A 210 -10.41 20.95 8.43
N TYR A 211 -11.29 20.03 8.88
CA TYR A 211 -12.22 19.36 7.99
C TYR A 211 -13.14 20.38 7.32
N SER A 212 -13.31 20.25 6.01
CA SER A 212 -14.23 21.04 5.22
C SER A 212 -15.06 20.12 4.33
N HIS A 213 -16.38 20.24 4.43
CA HIS A 213 -17.30 19.47 3.60
C HIS A 213 -17.15 19.83 2.12
N SER A 214 -17.02 21.12 1.81
CA SER A 214 -16.83 21.58 0.43
C SER A 214 -15.51 21.09 -0.17
N LEU A 215 -14.45 20.96 0.65
CA LEU A 215 -13.21 20.34 0.20
C LEU A 215 -13.40 18.85 -0.08
N LEU A 216 -14.15 18.13 0.77
CA LEU A 216 -14.45 16.73 0.54
C LEU A 216 -15.26 16.52 -0.74
N GLU A 217 -16.30 17.33 -0.99
CA GLU A 217 -17.08 17.30 -2.24
C GLU A 217 -16.26 17.66 -3.48
N ALA A 218 -15.23 18.50 -3.32
CA ALA A 218 -14.29 18.76 -4.40
C ALA A 218 -13.39 17.56 -4.70
N ILE A 219 -13.12 16.70 -3.72
CA ILE A 219 -12.26 15.49 -3.83
C ILE A 219 -13.07 14.28 -4.29
N GLU A 220 -14.23 14.04 -3.70
CA GLU A 220 -15.13 12.92 -3.98
C GLU A 220 -16.38 13.43 -4.72
N PRO A 221 -16.71 12.90 -5.91
CA PRO A 221 -16.20 11.67 -6.52
C PRO A 221 -15.01 11.82 -7.46
N PHE A 222 -14.46 13.04 -7.64
CA PHE A 222 -13.43 13.34 -8.66
C PHE A 222 -12.27 12.34 -8.67
N VAL A 223 -11.69 12.02 -7.51
CA VAL A 223 -10.55 11.07 -7.42
C VAL A 223 -10.96 9.64 -7.83
N TYR A 224 -12.17 9.21 -7.45
CA TYR A 224 -12.68 7.89 -7.80
C TYR A 224 -12.96 7.78 -9.30
N GLU A 225 -13.58 8.80 -9.89
CA GLU A 225 -13.82 8.87 -11.33
C GLU A 225 -12.50 8.91 -12.10
N TRP A 226 -11.51 9.67 -11.63
CA TRP A 226 -10.21 9.71 -12.29
C TRP A 226 -9.52 8.36 -12.29
N THR A 227 -9.56 7.67 -11.15
CA THR A 227 -9.01 6.32 -11.00
C THR A 227 -9.73 5.34 -11.93
N ALA A 228 -11.06 5.41 -12.02
CA ALA A 228 -11.87 4.55 -12.89
C ALA A 228 -11.59 4.81 -14.39
N ARG A 229 -11.39 6.08 -14.81
CA ARG A 229 -10.98 6.43 -16.19
C ARG A 229 -9.65 5.78 -16.58
N CYS A 230 -8.77 5.55 -15.60
CA CYS A 230 -7.49 4.88 -15.79
C CYS A 230 -7.56 3.36 -15.62
N ALA A 231 -8.76 2.77 -15.46
CA ALA A 231 -8.96 1.37 -15.09
C ALA A 231 -8.20 0.96 -13.81
N GLY A 232 -8.00 1.89 -12.88
CA GLY A 232 -7.26 1.70 -11.64
C GLY A 232 -8.09 1.12 -10.48
N SER A 233 -7.41 0.88 -9.35
CA SER A 233 -8.04 0.46 -8.09
C SER A 233 -8.16 1.63 -7.12
N ILE A 234 -9.37 1.91 -6.61
CA ILE A 234 -9.61 2.95 -5.58
C ILE A 234 -9.03 2.58 -4.19
N SER A 235 -8.57 1.35 -4.03
CA SER A 235 -7.83 0.90 -2.86
C SER A 235 -6.87 -0.20 -3.27
N ALA A 236 -5.60 0.16 -3.46
CA ALA A 236 -4.55 -0.78 -3.87
C ALA A 236 -4.19 -1.76 -2.75
N GLU A 237 -3.98 -1.28 -1.51
CA GLU A 237 -3.48 -2.11 -0.40
C GLU A 237 -4.23 -1.95 0.94
N HIS A 238 -5.01 -0.89 1.14
CA HIS A 238 -5.68 -0.65 2.45
C HIS A 238 -7.07 -1.31 2.57
N GLY A 239 -7.55 -1.93 1.50
CA GLY A 239 -8.90 -2.49 1.43
C GLY A 239 -9.99 -1.41 1.44
N LEU A 240 -11.26 -1.84 1.49
CA LEU A 240 -12.41 -0.92 1.42
C LEU A 240 -12.86 -0.40 2.79
N GLY A 241 -12.87 -1.27 3.79
CA GLY A 241 -13.34 -0.97 5.14
C GLY A 241 -14.78 -0.44 5.16
N PHE A 242 -15.03 0.44 6.12
CA PHE A 242 -16.28 1.20 6.20
C PHE A 242 -16.30 2.35 5.19
N LYS A 243 -15.16 3.03 5.03
CA LYS A 243 -15.03 4.28 4.29
C LYS A 243 -15.29 4.14 2.78
N LYS A 244 -14.81 3.05 2.15
CA LYS A 244 -14.82 2.94 0.68
C LYS A 244 -15.82 1.94 0.11
N LYS A 245 -16.62 1.25 0.96
CA LYS A 245 -17.51 0.17 0.51
C LYS A 245 -18.52 0.62 -0.55
N GLN A 246 -19.00 1.87 -0.46
CA GLN A 246 -20.00 2.43 -1.37
C GLN A 246 -19.40 2.76 -2.75
N PHE A 247 -18.08 2.89 -2.83
CA PHE A 247 -17.35 3.28 -4.04
C PHE A 247 -16.76 2.09 -4.80
N ILE A 248 -16.98 0.85 -4.34
CA ILE A 248 -16.42 -0.37 -4.97
C ILE A 248 -16.71 -0.47 -6.47
N GLY A 249 -17.82 0.11 -6.93
CA GLY A 249 -18.23 0.12 -8.34
C GLY A 249 -17.25 0.82 -9.29
N TYR A 250 -16.40 1.72 -8.79
CA TYR A 250 -15.35 2.38 -9.59
C TYR A 250 -14.21 1.43 -10.00
N SER A 251 -14.06 0.29 -9.30
CA SER A 251 -12.99 -0.68 -9.59
C SER A 251 -13.49 -2.11 -9.82
N LYS A 252 -14.77 -2.41 -9.58
CA LYS A 252 -15.34 -3.75 -9.74
C LYS A 252 -16.68 -3.71 -10.45
N ALA A 253 -16.83 -4.58 -11.44
CA ALA A 253 -18.09 -4.78 -12.14
C ALA A 253 -19.19 -5.29 -11.18
N LYS A 254 -20.44 -4.91 -11.45
CA LYS A 254 -21.61 -5.28 -10.64
C LYS A 254 -21.72 -6.80 -10.39
N GLY A 255 -21.48 -7.62 -11.43
CA GLY A 255 -21.51 -9.08 -11.31
C GLY A 255 -20.48 -9.64 -10.32
N ALA A 256 -19.27 -9.06 -10.27
CA ALA A 256 -18.25 -9.45 -9.31
C ALA A 256 -18.66 -9.08 -7.88
N VAL A 257 -19.24 -7.89 -7.68
CA VAL A 257 -19.75 -7.46 -6.37
C VAL A 257 -20.90 -8.35 -5.89
N LEU A 258 -21.82 -8.73 -6.78
CA LEU A 258 -22.91 -9.65 -6.46
C LEU A 258 -22.38 -11.02 -6.04
N LEU A 259 -21.35 -11.53 -6.72
CA LEU A 259 -20.71 -12.79 -6.33
C LEU A 259 -20.06 -12.70 -4.94
N MET A 260 -19.38 -11.59 -4.63
CA MET A 260 -18.83 -11.35 -3.29
C MET A 260 -19.91 -11.34 -2.21
N GLN A 261 -21.06 -10.73 -2.48
CA GLN A 261 -22.22 -10.72 -1.56
C GLN A 261 -22.77 -12.14 -1.33
N ARG A 262 -22.86 -12.97 -2.38
CA ARG A 262 -23.29 -14.38 -2.27
C ARG A 262 -22.33 -15.20 -1.41
N PHE A 263 -21.02 -15.04 -1.57
CA PHE A 263 -20.03 -15.68 -0.70
C PHE A 263 -20.17 -15.22 0.76
N LYS A 264 -20.38 -13.93 1.01
CA LYS A 264 -20.62 -13.41 2.36
C LYS A 264 -21.87 -14.02 3.00
N ALA A 265 -22.98 -14.12 2.26
CA ALA A 265 -24.20 -14.73 2.75
C ALA A 265 -24.04 -16.23 3.06
N MET A 266 -23.24 -16.95 2.24
CA MET A 266 -22.94 -18.37 2.47
C MET A 266 -22.09 -18.59 3.73
N LEU A 267 -21.07 -17.76 3.95
CA LEU A 267 -20.12 -17.93 5.05
C LEU A 267 -20.59 -17.32 6.38
N ASP A 268 -21.37 -16.24 6.33
CA ASP A 268 -21.89 -15.51 7.49
C ASP A 268 -23.34 -15.04 7.22
N PRO A 269 -24.31 -15.98 7.23
CA PRO A 269 -25.71 -15.68 6.89
C PRO A 269 -26.39 -14.71 7.87
N LYS A 270 -25.87 -14.56 9.09
CA LYS A 270 -26.38 -13.62 10.09
C LYS A 270 -25.68 -12.25 10.05
N GLY A 271 -24.65 -12.09 9.22
CA GLY A 271 -23.93 -10.83 9.05
C GLY A 271 -23.23 -10.32 10.32
N ILE A 272 -22.85 -11.21 11.25
CA ILE A 272 -22.27 -10.81 12.55
C ILE A 272 -20.78 -10.46 12.45
N LEU A 273 -20.09 -10.98 11.44
CA LEU A 273 -18.66 -10.75 11.27
C LEU A 273 -18.44 -9.43 10.52
N SER A 274 -17.96 -8.43 11.25
CA SER A 274 -17.71 -7.07 10.75
C SER A 274 -18.92 -6.45 10.04
N PRO A 275 -20.04 -6.25 10.75
CA PRO A 275 -21.21 -5.59 10.17
C PRO A 275 -20.83 -4.20 9.63
N TYR A 276 -21.62 -3.71 8.67
CA TYR A 276 -21.43 -2.42 8.01
C TYR A 276 -20.19 -2.31 7.10
N LYS A 277 -19.38 -3.36 6.96
CA LYS A 277 -18.21 -3.49 6.05
C LYS A 277 -18.35 -4.82 5.29
N MET A 278 -17.63 -5.17 4.22
CA MET A 278 -16.80 -4.42 3.26
C MET A 278 -17.57 -4.18 1.93
N LEU A 279 -18.79 -4.73 1.84
CA LEU A 279 -19.61 -4.74 0.65
C LEU A 279 -20.70 -3.68 0.76
N PRO A 280 -21.16 -3.11 -0.36
CA PRO A 280 -22.31 -2.21 -0.36
C PRO A 280 -23.54 -2.97 0.13
N SER A 281 -24.44 -2.23 0.79
CA SER A 281 -25.76 -2.74 1.18
C SER A 281 -26.46 -3.30 -0.06
N GLY A 282 -27.11 -4.45 0.05
CA GLY A 282 -27.92 -4.98 -1.05
C GLY A 282 -28.99 -3.95 -1.42
N SER A 283 -29.02 -3.55 -2.69
CA SER A 283 -30.15 -2.83 -3.30
C SER A 283 -31.33 -3.77 -3.45
#